data_AF-A0A2V7BZ68-F1
#
_entry.id   AF-A0A2V7BZ68-F1
#
_cell.length_a   1.000
_cell.length_b   1.000
_cell.length_c   1.000
_cell.angle_alpha   90.00
_cell.angle_beta   90.00
_cell.angle_gamma   90.00
#
_symmetry.space_group_name_H-M   'P 1'
#
loop_
_entity.id
_entity.type
_entity.pdbx_description
1 polymer ?
#
loop_
_entity_poly.entity_id
_entity_poly.type
_entity_poly.pdbx_seq_one_letter_code
_entity_poly.pdbx_strand_id
1 'polypeptide(L)'
;MSRFRPVIVVLLIAFAWLVPWPAFAAPPSHTSETQVPVGAPVNINTADVKELMKLEGIGRRAAEKIVEYRDAHGPFKKPEELRKVDGVGSGLWERNRARIVIK
;
A
#
# COMPACT_ATOMS: atom_id res chain seq x y z
N MET A 1 -8.64 -6.75 71.27
CA MET A 1 -7.81 -5.62 71.76
C MET A 1 -6.46 -5.61 71.06
N SER A 2 -5.75 -4.49 71.18
CA SER A 2 -4.40 -4.17 70.70
C SER A 2 -3.29 -5.20 71.06
N ARG A 3 -2.23 -5.27 70.22
CA ARG A 3 -0.84 -5.78 70.46
C ARG A 3 -0.70 -7.32 70.53
N PHE A 4 0.41 -7.97 70.10
CA PHE A 4 1.83 -7.57 70.07
C PHE A 4 2.63 -8.01 68.80
N ARG A 5 3.84 -7.44 68.67
CA ARG A 5 4.88 -7.55 67.58
C ARG A 5 5.87 -8.72 67.93
N PRO A 6 6.94 -9.11 67.18
CA PRO A 6 7.90 -8.35 66.33
C PRO A 6 8.25 -9.04 64.96
N VAL A 7 9.17 -8.61 64.07
CA VAL A 7 10.66 -8.53 64.11
C VAL A 7 11.14 -7.73 62.87
N ILE A 8 11.78 -6.55 63.02
CA ILE A 8 13.23 -6.22 62.74
C ILE A 8 13.62 -6.39 61.25
N VAL A 9 13.73 -5.33 60.41
CA VAL A 9 14.80 -4.28 60.30
C VAL A 9 16.10 -4.86 59.68
N VAL A 10 16.53 -4.47 58.46
CA VAL A 10 17.56 -3.44 58.09
C VAL A 10 17.57 -3.27 56.53
N LEU A 11 18.07 -2.22 55.83
CA LEU A 11 18.00 -0.74 55.94
C LEU A 11 18.65 -0.02 54.70
N LEU A 12 17.85 0.44 53.71
CA LEU A 12 18.18 1.46 52.67
C LEU A 12 19.26 1.10 51.61
N ILE A 13 19.44 1.79 50.46
CA ILE A 13 19.16 3.17 49.95
C ILE A 13 18.79 3.03 48.43
N ALA A 14 18.01 3.82 47.69
CA ALA A 14 17.21 5.07 47.84
C ALA A 14 15.79 4.82 47.23
N PHE A 15 14.75 5.68 47.24
CA PHE A 15 14.53 7.14 47.12
C PHE A 15 14.53 7.74 45.69
N ALA A 16 13.49 7.44 44.89
CA ALA A 16 13.01 8.30 43.77
C ALA A 16 11.58 7.95 43.26
N TRP A 17 10.65 7.54 44.13
CA TRP A 17 9.23 7.43 43.78
C TRP A 17 8.55 8.81 43.81
N LEU A 18 8.82 9.70 42.83
CA LEU A 18 7.91 10.84 42.54
C LEU A 18 8.12 11.54 41.17
N VAL A 19 8.17 10.79 40.07
CA VAL A 19 7.75 11.35 38.77
C VAL A 19 6.78 10.34 38.13
N PRO A 20 5.48 10.66 38.02
CA PRO A 20 4.60 9.87 37.17
C PRO A 20 5.05 10.08 35.74
N TRP A 21 5.66 9.06 35.13
CA TRP A 21 5.93 9.08 33.69
C TRP A 21 4.58 9.24 33.01
N PRO A 22 4.34 10.34 32.26
CA PRO A 22 3.07 10.48 31.56
C PRO A 22 2.96 9.30 30.61
N ALA A 23 1.75 8.72 30.51
CA ALA A 23 1.43 7.79 29.44
C ALA A 23 1.42 8.58 28.12
N PHE A 24 2.61 8.95 27.64
CA PHE A 24 2.80 9.47 26.29
C PHE A 24 2.48 8.30 25.38
N ALA A 25 1.29 8.39 24.81
CA ALA A 25 0.68 7.42 23.94
C ALA A 25 1.74 6.69 23.12
N ALA A 26 1.74 5.36 23.19
CA ALA A 26 2.28 4.58 22.10
C ALA A 26 1.68 5.19 20.82
N PRO A 27 2.50 5.64 19.85
CA PRO A 27 1.97 6.18 18.60
C PRO A 27 1.00 5.11 18.07
N PRO A 28 -0.16 5.50 17.51
CA PRO A 28 -1.12 4.52 17.03
C PRO A 28 -0.34 3.56 16.15
N SER A 29 -0.28 2.29 16.57
CA SER A 29 0.32 1.25 15.77
C SER A 29 -0.45 1.29 14.48
N HIS A 30 0.13 1.94 13.46
CA HIS A 30 -0.40 1.88 12.13
C HIS A 30 -0.46 0.38 11.87
N THR A 31 -1.69 -0.13 11.81
CA THR A 31 -1.95 -1.42 11.22
C THR A 31 -1.22 -1.35 9.90
N SER A 32 -0.09 -2.05 9.81
CA SER A 32 0.50 -2.42 8.54
C SER A 32 -0.56 -3.33 7.94
N GLU A 33 -1.57 -2.71 7.33
CA GLU A 33 -2.37 -3.33 6.31
C GLU A 33 -1.32 -3.87 5.36
N THR A 34 -1.20 -5.19 5.36
CA THR A 34 -0.42 -5.91 4.39
C THR A 34 -1.05 -5.55 3.05
N GLN A 35 -0.55 -4.47 2.45
CA GLN A 35 -0.74 -4.17 1.06
C GLN A 35 -0.10 -5.34 0.35
N VAL A 36 -0.96 -6.33 0.07
CA VAL A 36 -0.68 -7.41 -0.88
C VAL A 36 -0.01 -6.69 -2.05
N PRO A 37 1.23 -7.06 -2.45
CA PRO A 37 1.98 -6.26 -3.40
C PRO A 37 1.32 -6.33 -4.77
N VAL A 38 0.31 -5.48 -4.95
CA VAL A 38 -0.37 -5.21 -6.21
C VAL A 38 0.75 -4.68 -7.09
N GLY A 39 1.19 -5.51 -8.04
CA GLY A 39 2.49 -5.33 -8.70
C GLY A 39 2.68 -3.92 -9.26
N ALA A 40 3.93 -3.48 -9.38
CA ALA A 40 4.29 -2.08 -9.68
C ALA A 40 3.34 -1.39 -10.69
N PRO A 41 2.89 -0.14 -10.40
CA PRO A 41 1.93 0.56 -11.22
C PRO A 41 2.52 0.88 -12.61
N VAL A 42 1.69 0.78 -13.64
CA VAL A 42 2.07 0.89 -15.05
C VAL A 42 1.44 2.16 -15.63
N ASN A 43 2.27 3.09 -16.14
CA ASN A 43 1.79 4.30 -16.81
C ASN A 43 1.45 4.01 -18.27
N ILE A 44 0.18 4.05 -18.64
CA ILE A 44 -0.27 3.67 -20.00
C ILE A 44 0.25 4.57 -21.12
N ASN A 45 0.56 5.83 -20.80
CA ASN A 45 1.07 6.79 -21.78
C ASN A 45 2.57 6.60 -22.08
N THR A 46 3.35 6.06 -21.15
CA THR A 46 4.81 5.89 -21.29
C THR A 46 5.28 4.45 -21.31
N ALA A 47 4.45 3.48 -20.89
CA ALA A 47 4.84 2.08 -20.78
C ALA A 47 5.16 1.46 -22.14
N ASP A 48 6.20 0.64 -22.18
CA ASP A 48 6.51 -0.22 -23.32
C ASP A 48 5.59 -1.44 -23.38
N VAL A 49 5.56 -2.10 -24.55
CA VAL A 49 4.83 -3.38 -24.76
C VAL A 49 5.16 -4.41 -23.67
N LYS A 50 6.43 -4.53 -23.26
CA LYS A 50 6.89 -5.44 -22.19
C LYS A 50 6.34 -5.08 -20.82
N GLU A 51 6.04 -3.81 -20.57
CA GLU A 51 5.54 -3.32 -19.29
C GLU A 51 4.02 -3.43 -19.19
N LEU A 52 3.33 -3.12 -20.29
CA LEU A 52 1.91 -3.40 -20.45
C LEU A 52 1.63 -4.90 -20.29
N MET A 53 2.50 -5.78 -20.78
CA MET A 53 2.43 -7.23 -20.55
C MET A 53 2.65 -7.67 -19.08
N LYS A 54 3.04 -6.78 -18.16
CA LYS A 54 3.07 -7.07 -16.71
C LYS A 54 1.67 -6.97 -16.08
N LEU A 55 0.66 -6.56 -16.82
CA LEU A 55 -0.74 -6.48 -16.42
C LEU A 55 -1.44 -7.83 -16.69
N GLU A 56 -2.30 -8.24 -15.77
CA GLU A 56 -2.90 -9.58 -15.77
C GLU A 56 -3.84 -9.77 -16.97
N GLY A 57 -3.52 -10.72 -17.84
CA GLY A 57 -4.25 -10.99 -19.07
C GLY A 57 -3.86 -10.08 -20.27
N ILE A 58 -2.94 -9.13 -20.11
CA ILE A 58 -2.40 -8.39 -21.28
C ILE A 58 -1.31 -9.23 -21.95
N GLY A 59 -1.68 -9.89 -23.05
CA GLY A 59 -0.72 -10.47 -23.98
C GLY A 59 -0.11 -9.43 -24.92
N ARG A 60 0.95 -9.82 -25.64
CA ARG A 60 1.67 -9.00 -26.65
C ARG A 60 0.73 -8.22 -27.56
N ARG A 61 -0.26 -8.88 -28.19
CA ARG A 61 -1.22 -8.25 -29.13
C ARG A 61 -2.05 -7.13 -28.49
N ALA A 62 -2.45 -7.27 -27.23
CA ALA A 62 -3.20 -6.22 -26.53
C ALA A 62 -2.28 -5.05 -26.16
N ALA A 63 -1.05 -5.34 -25.72
CA ALA A 63 -0.04 -4.32 -25.44
C ALA A 63 0.37 -3.53 -26.69
N GLU A 64 0.57 -4.19 -27.83
CA GLU A 64 0.85 -3.56 -29.13
C GLU A 64 -0.30 -2.62 -29.53
N LYS A 65 -1.55 -3.06 -29.41
CA LYS A 65 -2.73 -2.21 -29.69
C LYS A 65 -2.89 -1.02 -28.76
N ILE A 66 -2.43 -1.10 -27.51
CA ILE A 66 -2.44 0.06 -26.58
C ILE A 66 -1.45 1.13 -27.06
N VAL A 67 -0.28 0.72 -27.57
CA VAL A 67 0.71 1.63 -28.16
C VAL A 67 0.16 2.23 -29.46
N GLU A 68 -0.34 1.39 -30.37
CA GLU A 68 -0.97 1.85 -31.63
C GLU A 68 -2.14 2.81 -31.38
N TYR A 69 -2.95 2.58 -30.35
CA TYR A 69 -4.05 3.47 -29.99
C TYR A 69 -3.56 4.85 -29.57
N ARG A 70 -2.55 4.95 -28.68
CA ARG A 70 -2.01 6.25 -28.24
C ARG A 70 -1.23 6.97 -29.34
N ASP A 71 -0.63 6.24 -30.27
CA ASP A 71 0.08 6.82 -31.41
C ASP A 71 -0.92 7.38 -32.44
N ALA A 72 -2.09 6.74 -32.62
CA ALA A 72 -3.13 7.19 -33.54
C ALA A 72 -4.11 8.24 -32.96
N HIS A 73 -4.43 8.18 -31.66
CA HIS A 73 -5.43 9.06 -31.01
C HIS A 73 -4.80 10.11 -30.08
N GLY A 74 -3.49 10.04 -29.85
CA GLY A 74 -2.80 10.79 -28.79
C GLY A 74 -2.88 10.10 -27.42
N PRO A 75 -2.21 10.67 -26.40
CA PRO A 75 -2.14 10.07 -25.07
C PRO A 75 -3.53 9.92 -24.42
N PHE A 76 -3.70 8.82 -23.68
CA PHE A 76 -4.88 8.57 -22.87
C PHE A 76 -5.04 9.69 -21.83
N LYS A 77 -6.26 10.24 -21.72
CA LYS A 77 -6.63 11.28 -20.75
C LYS A 77 -7.11 10.68 -19.44
N LYS A 78 -7.62 9.44 -19.47
CA LYS A 78 -8.06 8.71 -18.29
C LYS A 78 -7.69 7.22 -18.37
N PRO A 79 -7.38 6.57 -17.24
CA PRO A 79 -7.13 5.13 -17.18
C PRO A 79 -8.20 4.28 -17.89
N GLU A 80 -9.48 4.64 -17.74
CA GLU A 80 -10.62 3.88 -18.28
C GLU A 80 -10.67 3.87 -19.82
N GLU A 81 -9.98 4.80 -20.48
CA GLU A 81 -9.95 4.87 -21.94
C GLU A 81 -9.22 3.70 -22.60
N LEU A 82 -8.41 2.96 -21.84
CA LEU A 82 -7.90 1.65 -22.24
C LEU A 82 -9.01 0.70 -22.71
N ARG A 83 -10.23 0.81 -22.17
CA ARG A 83 -11.38 -0.02 -22.56
C ARG A 83 -11.88 0.26 -23.99
N LYS A 84 -11.38 1.32 -24.65
CA LYS A 84 -11.62 1.62 -26.06
C LYS A 84 -10.66 0.86 -26.99
N VAL A 85 -9.60 0.25 -26.45
CA VAL A 85 -8.60 -0.50 -27.21
C VAL A 85 -9.09 -1.93 -27.44
N ASP A 86 -9.13 -2.35 -28.70
CA ASP A 86 -9.53 -3.71 -29.06
C ASP A 86 -8.67 -4.77 -28.35
N GLY A 87 -9.33 -5.69 -27.66
CA GLY A 87 -8.67 -6.72 -26.85
C GLY A 87 -8.45 -6.34 -25.38
N VAL A 88 -8.70 -5.09 -24.99
CA VAL A 88 -8.73 -4.65 -23.58
C VAL A 88 -10.19 -4.63 -23.08
N GLY A 89 -10.75 -5.83 -22.90
CA GLY A 89 -12.13 -6.00 -22.43
C GLY A 89 -12.34 -5.58 -20.97
N SER A 90 -13.61 -5.45 -20.55
CA SER A 90 -14.01 -5.07 -19.19
C SER A 90 -13.38 -5.95 -18.10
N GLY A 91 -13.32 -7.27 -18.30
CA GLY A 91 -12.70 -8.19 -17.34
C GLY A 91 -11.17 -8.04 -17.22
N LEU A 92 -10.49 -7.56 -18.27
CA LEU A 92 -9.06 -7.25 -18.23
C LEU A 92 -8.82 -5.93 -17.49
N TRP A 93 -9.65 -4.93 -17.79
CA TRP A 93 -9.66 -3.66 -17.07
C TRP A 93 -9.88 -3.86 -15.56
N GLU A 94 -10.88 -4.63 -15.16
CA GLU A 94 -11.25 -4.77 -13.74
C GLU A 94 -10.15 -5.43 -12.90
N ARG A 95 -9.38 -6.36 -13.47
CA ARG A 95 -8.20 -6.96 -12.83
C ARG A 95 -7.01 -6.00 -12.68
N ASN A 96 -6.94 -4.96 -13.51
CA ASN A 96 -5.75 -4.11 -13.63
C ASN A 96 -5.97 -2.64 -13.24
N ARG A 97 -7.22 -2.19 -13.05
CA ARG A 97 -7.60 -0.81 -12.71
C ARG A 97 -6.86 -0.22 -11.51
N ALA A 98 -6.48 -1.04 -10.54
CA ALA A 98 -5.71 -0.62 -9.36
C ALA A 98 -4.22 -0.38 -9.64
N ARG A 99 -3.72 -0.85 -10.79
CA ARG A 99 -2.31 -0.78 -11.22
C ARG A 99 -2.09 0.20 -12.36
N ILE A 100 -3.13 0.48 -13.14
CA ILE A 100 -3.08 1.39 -14.27
C ILE A 100 -3.09 2.83 -13.74
N VAL A 101 -2.06 3.59 -14.10
CA VAL A 101 -1.94 5.01 -13.74
C VAL A 101 -1.68 5.86 -14.97
N ILE A 102 -1.86 7.16 -14.82
CA ILE A 102 -1.31 8.18 -15.72
C ILE A 102 -0.40 9.06 -14.86
N LYS A 103 0.81 9.31 -15.35
CA LYS A 103 1.79 10.27 -14.83
C LYS A 103 2.32 11.11 -15.98
#